data_AF-X1GHQ7-F1
#
_entry.id   AF-X1GHQ7-F1
#
_cell.length_a   1.000
_cell.length_b   1.000
_cell.length_c   1.000
_cell.angle_alpha   90.00
_cell.angle_beta   90.00
_cell.angle_gamma   90.00
#
_symmetry.space_group_name_H-M   'P 1'
#
loop_
_entity.id
_entity.type
_entity.pdbx_description
1 polymer ?
#
loop_
_entity_poly.entity_id
_entity_poly.type
_entity_poly.pdbx_seq_one_letter_code
_entity_poly.pdbx_strand_id
1 'polypeptide(L)' 'YFGEVVATHSDSRLVTNNRLDPEKFNCFAYLNGNYIGLQKGILGNHGFSMK' A
#
# COMPACT_ATOMS: atom_id res chain seq x y z
N TYR A 1 8.34 -5.35 -16.12
CA TYR A 1 7.67 -6.53 -16.68
C TYR A 1 6.17 -6.34 -16.56
N PHE A 2 5.41 -6.73 -17.57
CA PHE A 2 3.95 -6.76 -17.50
C PHE A 2 3.49 -8.18 -17.20
N GLY A 3 2.51 -8.32 -16.32
CA GLY A 3 1.97 -9.61 -15.91
C GLY A 3 0.66 -9.46 -15.15
N GLU A 4 -0.16 -10.49 -15.19
CA GLU A 4 -1.44 -10.56 -14.48
C GLU A 4 -1.22 -11.02 -13.03
N VAL A 5 -1.88 -10.35 -12.08
CA VAL A 5 -1.89 -10.77 -10.68
C VAL A 5 -3.00 -11.80 -10.49
N VAL A 6 -2.63 -13.08 -10.40
CA VAL A 6 -3.58 -14.19 -10.28
C VAL A 6 -4.05 -14.45 -8.84
N ALA A 7 -3.29 -14.00 -7.84
CA ALA A 7 -3.64 -14.14 -6.42
C ALA A 7 -2.89 -13.12 -5.56
N THR A 8 -3.47 -12.79 -4.40
CA THR A 8 -2.85 -11.94 -3.37
C THR A 8 -3.02 -12.57 -1.99
N HIS A 9 -2.05 -12.39 -1.10
CA HIS A 9 -2.11 -12.82 0.28
C HIS A 9 -1.74 -11.67 1.21
N SER A 10 -2.44 -11.55 2.34
CA SER A 10 -2.13 -10.60 3.41
C SER A 10 -2.48 -11.20 4.77
N ASP A 11 -1.75 -10.79 5.80
CA ASP A 11 -2.17 -11.01 7.19
C ASP A 11 -3.52 -10.31 7.42
N SER A 12 -4.47 -11.01 8.05
CA SER A 12 -5.81 -10.50 8.30
C SER A 12 -5.81 -9.26 9.19
N ARG A 13 -4.78 -9.09 10.04
CA ARG A 13 -4.60 -7.91 10.90
C ARG A 13 -4.34 -6.64 10.10
N LEU A 14 -3.87 -6.76 8.87
CA LEU A 14 -3.53 -5.63 7.99
C LEU A 14 -4.65 -5.26 7.01
N VAL A 15 -5.82 -5.93 7.10
CA VAL A 15 -6.95 -5.75 6.17
C VAL A 15 -8.16 -5.21 6.93
N THR A 16 -8.82 -4.21 6.36
CA THR A 16 -10.09 -3.66 6.86
C THR A 16 -10.99 -3.35 5.68
N ASN A 17 -12.26 -3.79 5.72
CA ASN A 17 -13.23 -3.62 4.63
C ASN A 17 -12.73 -4.13 3.25
N ASN A 18 -12.09 -5.31 3.21
CA ASN A 18 -11.47 -5.88 2.01
C ASN A 18 -10.40 -4.99 1.35
N ARG A 19 -9.74 -4.13 2.14
CA ARG A 19 -8.66 -3.26 1.69
C ARG A 19 -7.50 -3.33 2.68
N LEU A 20 -6.27 -3.14 2.21
CA LEU A 20 -5.15 -2.92 3.12
C LEU A 20 -5.42 -1.69 3.96
N ASP A 21 -5.21 -1.81 5.26
CA ASP A 21 -5.36 -0.74 6.22
C ASP A 21 -4.05 0.06 6.29
N PRO A 22 -3.97 1.25 5.69
CA PRO A 22 -2.76 2.06 5.67
C PRO A 22 -2.29 2.53 7.05
N GLU A 23 -3.14 2.51 8.09
CA GLU A 23 -2.71 2.84 9.46
C GLU A 23 -1.97 1.67 10.12
N LYS A 24 -2.26 0.44 9.68
CA LYS A 24 -1.64 -0.80 10.20
C LYS A 24 -0.49 -1.29 9.31
N PHE A 25 -0.49 -0.87 8.04
CA PHE A 25 0.47 -1.32 7.05
C PHE A 25 1.79 -0.54 7.14
N ASN A 26 2.84 -1.19 7.65
CA ASN A 26 4.18 -0.61 7.67
C ASN A 26 4.91 -0.93 6.36
N CYS A 27 5.11 0.09 5.52
CA CYS A 27 5.78 -0.02 4.23
C CYS A 27 6.95 0.97 4.15
N PHE A 28 7.82 0.77 3.17
CA PHE A 28 8.97 1.64 2.91
C PHE A 28 9.02 2.03 1.43
N ALA A 29 9.52 3.23 1.17
CA ALA A 29 9.95 3.64 -0.16
C ALA A 29 11.46 3.41 -0.29
N TYR A 30 11.90 2.88 -1.43
CA TYR A 30 13.31 2.83 -1.78
C TYR A 30 13.64 4.02 -2.68
N LEU A 31 14.47 4.94 -2.19
CA LEU A 31 14.82 6.17 -2.85
C LEU A 31 16.33 6.39 -2.77
N ASN A 32 16.99 6.45 -3.92
CA ASN A 32 18.43 6.74 -4.04
C ASN A 32 19.32 5.90 -3.10
N GLY A 33 19.18 4.58 -3.11
CA GLY A 33 19.98 3.69 -2.26
C GLY A 33 19.49 3.55 -0.82
N ASN A 34 18.45 4.27 -0.42
CA ASN A 34 17.99 4.32 0.96
C ASN A 34 16.55 3.81 1.11
N TYR A 35 16.29 3.11 2.21
CA TYR A 35 14.95 2.71 2.63
C TYR A 35 14.37 3.76 3.58
N ILE A 36 13.24 4.35 3.18
CA ILE A 36 12.54 5.38 3.96
C ILE A 36 11.22 4.80 4.42
N GLY A 37 11.05 4.63 5.74
CA GLY A 37 9.81 4.15 6.32
C GLY A 37 8.66 5.13 6.11
N LEU A 38 7.51 4.63 5.67
CA LEU A 38 6.28 5.41 5.54
C LEU A 38 5.59 5.46 6.91
N GLN A 39 6.12 6.30 7.81
CA GLN A 39 5.74 6.33 9.23
C GLN A 39 4.72 7.43 9.60
N LYS A 40 4.22 8.21 8.63
CA LYS A 40 3.40 9.40 8.89
C LYS A 40 2.11 9.42 8.06
N GLY A 41 1.20 8.51 8.42
CA GLY A 41 -0.23 8.61 8.11
C GLY A 41 -0.61 8.72 6.62
N ILE A 42 -1.92 8.78 6.38
CA ILE A 42 -2.51 8.96 5.05
C ILE A 42 -2.63 10.47 4.81
N LEU A 43 -1.91 11.03 3.83
CA LEU A 43 -2.07 12.43 3.43
C LEU A 43 -3.46 12.71 2.82
N GLY A 44 -4.07 11.70 2.23
CA GLY A 44 -5.43 11.74 1.68
C GLY A 44 -5.74 10.49 0.85
N ASN A 45 -7.02 10.20 0.66
CA ASN A 45 -7.45 9.18 -0.31
C ASN A 45 -7.50 9.82 -1.70
N HIS A 46 -6.56 9.45 -2.57
CA HIS A 46 -6.56 9.87 -3.97
C HIS A 46 -7.18 8.77 -4.82
N GLY A 47 -8.32 9.06 -5.44
CA GLY A 47 -8.96 8.18 -6.43
C GLY A 47 -8.57 8.57 -7.84
N PHE A 48 -8.47 7.60 -8.74
CA PHE A 48 -8.43 7.87 -10.17
C PHE A 48 -9.87 8.10 -10.64
N SER A 49 -10.16 9.29 -11.15
CA SER A 49 -11.34 9.53 -11.98
C SER A 49 -10.98 9.11 -13.40
N MET A 50 -11.49 7.96 -13.85
CA MET A 50 -11.61 7.73 -15.29
C MET A 50 -12.90 8.43 -15.72
N LYS A 51 -12.76 9.57 -16.40
CA LYS A 51 -13.84 10.14 -17.19
C LYS A 51 -13.92 9.41 -18.53
#